data_AF-A0A1X6PDH1-F1
#
_entry.id   AF-A0A1X6PDH1-F1
#
_cell.length_a   1.000
_cell.length_b   1.000
_cell.length_c   1.000
_cell.angle_alpha   90.00
_cell.angle_beta   90.00
_cell.angle_gamma   90.00
#
_symmetry.space_group_name_H-M   'P 1'
#
loop_
_entity.id
_entity.type
_entity.pdbx_description
1 polymer ?
#
loop_
_entity_poly.entity_id
_entity_poly.type
_entity_poly.pdbx_seq_one_letter_code
_entity_poly.pdbx_strand_id
1 'polypeptide(L)'
;MGGLLPVEAGASAAGGGYTSIGGGDGRRGASGVAGAAHRGWVANGGHPGATAPATAPTAVAPDAAATAAADSDGDGDYYDPEYDGTCGVAGGGGGGDGDEAAAALDAVVMAKVRRRLLPPLFVAALLCYLDRTNLSFAALEMNDALGLTPEQYGTGAAVFFCTYASLGVPAALAVKRVGAHRGLPALLAGWALASGGMGAITSVRGFYLARLAVGAAEAGFFPSVIYYLTGWFRQTDMGFSYTAIMTSTAVSGVVGGPLAGAILASVARAGGGAGWRWLFVLEAAPTLLLAAVLAATLDAGPSAARFLTAPEREHLVARQAREVAARSAPPPTADEEGGGGHRRHRLWWWW
;
A
#
# COMPACT_ATOMS: atom_id res chain seq x y z
N MET A 1 -73.76 13.40 -28.21
CA MET A 1 -73.40 13.31 -26.78
C MET A 1 -71.96 13.73 -26.65
N GLY A 2 -71.73 14.96 -26.19
CA GLY A 2 -70.42 15.59 -26.13
C GLY A 2 -70.05 16.09 -24.74
N GLY A 3 -68.83 16.59 -24.62
CA GLY A 3 -68.30 17.37 -23.48
C GLY A 3 -67.25 16.58 -22.68
N LEU A 4 -65.96 16.86 -22.82
CA LEU A 4 -65.18 18.01 -22.28
C LEU A 4 -64.69 17.76 -20.83
N LEU A 5 -63.36 17.80 -20.67
CA LEU A 5 -62.67 18.06 -19.39
C LEU A 5 -63.03 19.48 -18.88
N PRO A 6 -62.82 19.79 -17.58
CA PRO A 6 -61.56 20.44 -17.22
C PRO A 6 -61.01 20.18 -15.80
N VAL A 7 -59.79 20.68 -15.63
CA VAL A 7 -58.94 20.89 -14.44
C VAL A 7 -59.44 22.07 -13.61
N GLU A 8 -59.41 21.98 -12.26
CA GLU A 8 -59.11 23.05 -11.27
C GLU A 8 -58.68 22.35 -9.95
N ALA A 9 -57.50 22.60 -9.39
CA ALA A 9 -57.06 23.75 -8.58
C ALA A 9 -57.80 23.88 -7.23
N GLY A 10 -57.05 23.68 -6.13
CA GLY A 10 -57.52 23.85 -4.76
C GLY A 10 -56.36 23.83 -3.76
N ALA A 11 -55.71 24.98 -3.60
CA ALA A 11 -54.80 25.27 -2.49
C ALA A 11 -55.59 25.89 -1.33
N SER A 12 -55.29 25.48 -0.08
CA SER A 12 -55.53 26.26 1.15
C SER A 12 -54.78 25.59 2.31
N ALA A 13 -53.65 26.15 2.77
CA ALA A 13 -53.51 26.93 4.01
C ALA A 13 -53.77 26.10 5.29
N ALA A 14 -52.73 25.74 6.05
CA ALA A 14 -52.11 26.53 7.13
C ALA A 14 -52.90 26.53 8.45
N GLY A 15 -52.23 26.12 9.54
CA GLY A 15 -52.70 26.08 10.93
C GLY A 15 -52.21 24.79 11.57
N GLY A 16 -51.16 24.74 12.39
CA GLY A 16 -50.93 25.57 13.56
C GLY A 16 -51.39 24.78 14.79
N GLY A 17 -50.45 24.21 15.55
CA GLY A 17 -50.80 23.40 16.72
C GLY A 17 -49.60 22.77 17.43
N TYR A 18 -48.74 23.62 17.99
CA TYR A 18 -47.82 23.23 19.06
C TYR A 18 -48.62 22.86 20.31
N THR A 19 -48.35 21.71 20.91
CA THR A 19 -48.64 21.46 22.33
C THR A 19 -47.36 21.02 23.02
N SER A 20 -46.74 21.99 23.69
CA SER A 20 -45.75 21.74 24.73
C SER A 20 -46.46 21.22 25.98
N ILE A 21 -45.89 20.21 26.64
CA ILE A 21 -46.16 19.93 28.05
C ILE A 21 -44.82 19.94 28.79
N GLY A 22 -44.65 21.02 29.56
CA GLY A 22 -44.26 21.06 30.96
C GLY A 22 -43.18 20.10 31.46
N GLY A 23 -42.06 20.69 31.89
CA GLY A 23 -40.99 20.00 32.61
C GLY A 23 -41.33 19.61 34.05
N GLY A 24 -40.45 18.77 34.60
CA GLY A 24 -40.40 18.40 36.01
C GLY A 24 -39.01 17.84 36.33
N ASP A 25 -38.27 18.58 37.15
CA ASP A 25 -36.97 18.25 37.72
C ASP A 25 -37.11 17.14 38.79
N GLY A 26 -36.07 16.33 38.99
CA GLY A 26 -36.10 15.21 39.95
C GLY A 26 -34.85 14.34 39.96
N ARG A 27 -33.79 14.81 40.62
CA ARG A 27 -32.66 13.96 41.07
C ARG A 27 -33.10 13.00 42.18
N ARG A 28 -32.73 11.71 42.06
CA ARG A 28 -32.03 10.84 43.05
C ARG A 28 -32.44 9.37 42.92
N GLY A 29 -31.43 8.50 42.83
CA GLY A 29 -31.29 7.34 43.73
C GLY A 29 -31.61 5.94 43.20
N ALA A 30 -30.57 5.09 43.21
CA ALA A 30 -30.59 3.63 43.47
C ALA A 30 -31.33 2.75 42.44
N SER A 31 -30.96 1.51 42.11
CA SER A 31 -29.95 0.55 42.58
C SER A 31 -30.13 -0.72 41.73
N GLY A 32 -29.04 -1.44 41.48
CA GLY A 32 -29.04 -2.91 41.46
C GLY A 32 -29.36 -3.62 40.14
N VAL A 33 -28.40 -4.47 39.74
CA VAL A 33 -28.49 -5.86 39.21
C VAL A 33 -27.14 -6.08 38.49
N ALA A 34 -26.06 -6.57 39.13
CA ALA A 34 -25.74 -7.98 39.47
C ALA A 34 -25.99 -8.94 38.30
N GLY A 35 -25.08 -9.78 37.77
CA GLY A 35 -23.76 -10.27 38.18
C GLY A 35 -23.34 -11.39 37.20
N ALA A 36 -22.31 -12.16 37.61
CA ALA A 36 -21.66 -13.32 36.95
C ALA A 36 -20.62 -12.96 35.86
N ALA A 37 -19.29 -13.06 36.03
CA ALA A 37 -18.39 -13.93 36.79
C ALA A 37 -18.20 -15.37 36.24
N HIS A 38 -16.92 -15.79 36.28
CA HIS A 38 -16.31 -17.13 36.05
C HIS A 38 -15.97 -17.54 34.60
N ARG A 39 -14.67 -17.60 34.22
CA ARG A 39 -13.58 -18.54 34.58
C ARG A 39 -13.68 -19.89 33.85
N GLY A 40 -12.66 -20.14 33.03
CA GLY A 40 -11.77 -21.31 33.09
C GLY A 40 -12.37 -22.69 32.80
N TRP A 41 -11.88 -23.31 31.73
CA TRP A 41 -11.82 -24.77 31.61
C TRP A 41 -10.42 -25.20 31.16
N VAL A 42 -9.83 -26.08 31.96
CA VAL A 42 -8.55 -26.78 31.78
C VAL A 42 -8.84 -28.27 31.96
N ALA A 43 -8.03 -29.09 31.27
CA ALA A 43 -7.73 -30.52 31.46
C ALA A 43 -8.69 -31.56 30.84
N ASN A 44 -8.25 -32.73 30.36
CA ASN A 44 -6.93 -33.33 30.02
C ASN A 44 -7.17 -34.78 29.51
N GLY A 45 -6.20 -35.35 28.77
CA GLY A 45 -5.88 -36.79 28.72
C GLY A 45 -6.07 -37.46 27.35
N GLY A 46 -5.13 -38.16 26.73
CA GLY A 46 -3.74 -38.50 27.06
C GLY A 46 -3.25 -39.76 26.28
N HIS A 47 -2.17 -39.62 25.48
CA HIS A 47 -1.04 -40.54 25.15
C HIS A 47 -1.23 -42.03 24.73
N PRO A 48 -0.18 -42.79 24.28
CA PRO A 48 1.27 -42.52 24.06
C PRO A 48 1.71 -42.88 22.60
N GLY A 49 2.95 -42.81 22.08
CA GLY A 49 4.32 -42.55 22.53
C GLY A 49 5.28 -43.17 21.50
N ALA A 50 6.35 -42.47 21.08
CA ALA A 50 7.57 -43.05 20.53
C ALA A 50 8.70 -41.99 20.46
N THR A 51 9.70 -42.18 21.32
CA THR A 51 11.06 -41.61 21.31
C THR A 51 11.87 -42.27 20.18
N ALA A 52 12.90 -41.72 19.54
CA ALA A 52 14.20 -41.21 20.03
C ALA A 52 15.03 -40.65 18.80
N PRO A 53 16.37 -40.38 18.83
CA PRO A 53 16.92 -39.04 18.51
C PRO A 53 18.02 -38.98 17.43
N ALA A 54 18.54 -37.75 17.22
CA ALA A 54 19.90 -37.37 16.78
C ALA A 54 20.32 -37.59 15.31
N THR A 55 20.70 -36.49 14.63
CA THR A 55 22.10 -36.14 14.28
C THR A 55 22.12 -35.00 13.25
N ALA A 56 22.91 -33.96 13.53
CA ALA A 56 23.29 -32.94 12.56
C ALA A 56 24.56 -33.39 11.83
N PRO A 57 24.76 -32.99 10.55
CA PRO A 57 26.09 -32.91 10.00
C PRO A 57 26.48 -31.45 9.69
N THR A 58 27.57 -31.05 10.34
CA THR A 58 28.54 -30.03 9.93
C THR A 58 29.15 -30.33 8.56
N ALA A 59 29.27 -29.33 7.68
CA ALA A 59 30.36 -29.17 6.70
C ALA A 59 30.24 -27.79 6.02
N VAL A 60 31.14 -26.84 6.33
CA VAL A 60 32.43 -26.54 5.65
C VAL A 60 32.25 -25.45 4.59
N ALA A 61 32.73 -24.24 4.93
CA ALA A 61 33.05 -23.17 3.99
C ALA A 61 34.45 -23.42 3.39
N PRO A 62 34.74 -22.99 2.16
CA PRO A 62 36.10 -22.84 1.69
C PRO A 62 36.59 -21.39 1.84
N ASP A 63 37.78 -21.29 2.43
CA ASP A 63 38.70 -20.16 2.39
C ASP A 63 39.03 -19.72 0.96
N ALA A 64 39.17 -18.42 0.77
CA ALA A 64 39.97 -17.84 -0.30
C ALA A 64 40.59 -16.52 0.18
N ALA A 65 41.60 -16.65 1.03
CA ALA A 65 42.61 -15.63 1.22
C ALA A 65 43.64 -15.79 0.09
N ALA A 66 43.83 -14.75 -0.72
CA ALA A 66 44.98 -14.61 -1.61
C ALA A 66 45.74 -13.36 -1.19
N THR A 67 46.80 -13.61 -0.41
CA THR A 67 47.92 -12.71 -0.17
C THR A 67 48.78 -12.63 -1.43
N ALA A 68 49.16 -11.42 -1.82
CA ALA A 68 50.30 -11.16 -2.69
C ALA A 68 51.13 -10.05 -2.02
N ALA A 69 52.39 -10.36 -1.75
CA ALA A 69 53.39 -9.49 -1.14
C ALA A 69 54.56 -9.29 -2.12
N ALA A 70 55.13 -8.08 -2.07
CA ALA A 70 56.51 -7.68 -2.47
C ALA A 70 56.90 -7.91 -3.94
N ASP A 71 57.77 -7.13 -4.60
CA ASP A 71 58.65 -6.01 -4.29
C ASP A 71 59.10 -5.48 -5.67
N SER A 72 59.36 -4.18 -5.82
CA SER A 72 60.45 -3.70 -6.68
C SER A 72 60.71 -2.21 -6.49
N ASP A 73 61.97 -1.93 -6.19
CA ASP A 73 62.65 -0.67 -5.97
C ASP A 73 62.42 0.42 -7.04
N GLY A 74 62.63 1.68 -6.64
CA GLY A 74 62.88 2.78 -7.58
C GLY A 74 62.73 4.17 -6.98
N ASP A 75 63.80 4.66 -6.34
CA ASP A 75 64.31 6.03 -6.24
C ASP A 75 63.38 7.25 -6.41
N GLY A 76 63.56 8.21 -5.52
CA GLY A 76 63.68 9.61 -5.94
C GLY A 76 62.80 10.62 -5.20
N ASP A 77 63.48 11.42 -4.37
CA ASP A 77 63.21 12.83 -4.11
C ASP A 77 62.19 13.21 -3.03
N TYR A 78 62.75 13.18 -1.83
CA TYR A 78 62.50 14.06 -0.70
C TYR A 78 62.47 15.55 -1.10
N TYR A 79 61.34 16.24 -0.85
CA TYR A 79 61.27 17.70 -0.77
C TYR A 79 60.27 18.11 0.31
N ASP A 80 60.79 18.51 1.47
CA ASP A 80 60.13 19.32 2.51
C ASP A 80 61.05 20.51 2.76
N PRO A 81 60.55 21.74 2.63
CA PRO A 81 60.72 22.63 3.78
C PRO A 81 59.52 23.56 4.06
N GLU A 82 59.32 23.79 5.36
CA GLU A 82 58.71 24.98 5.99
C GLU A 82 57.18 25.10 5.97
N TYR A 83 56.52 24.42 6.92
CA TYR A 83 55.26 24.90 7.48
C TYR A 83 55.54 25.69 8.77
N ASP A 84 55.83 26.99 8.61
CA ASP A 84 55.96 27.97 9.69
C ASP A 84 54.61 28.17 10.39
N GLY A 85 54.67 28.30 11.71
CA GLY A 85 53.54 28.37 12.59
C GLY A 85 52.75 29.66 12.41
N THR A 86 51.47 29.53 12.10
CA THR A 86 50.42 30.33 12.74
C THR A 86 49.17 29.48 12.91
N CYS A 87 48.91 29.01 14.13
CA CYS A 87 47.54 28.67 14.52
C CYS A 87 46.74 29.97 14.60
N GLY A 88 46.32 30.47 13.44
CA GLY A 88 45.31 31.51 13.31
C GLY A 88 43.95 30.92 13.63
N VAL A 89 43.46 31.19 14.85
CA VAL A 89 42.04 31.14 15.17
C VAL A 89 41.37 32.20 14.28
N ALA A 90 40.81 31.77 13.15
CA ALA A 90 39.97 32.58 12.29
C ALA A 90 38.73 31.79 11.88
N GLY A 91 37.61 32.14 12.53
CA GLY A 91 36.28 32.11 11.91
C GLY A 91 35.63 30.75 11.68
N GLY A 92 34.98 30.23 12.73
CA GLY A 92 33.79 29.41 12.53
C GLY A 92 32.72 30.24 11.79
N GLY A 93 32.20 29.70 10.68
CA GLY A 93 31.14 30.35 9.89
C GLY A 93 30.73 29.62 8.60
N GLY A 94 31.58 28.74 8.04
CA GLY A 94 31.30 28.12 6.72
C GLY A 94 30.49 26.82 6.73
N GLY A 95 30.22 26.21 7.90
CA GLY A 95 29.51 24.93 7.99
C GLY A 95 27.98 25.04 7.88
N GLY A 96 27.41 26.17 8.31
CA GLY A 96 25.96 26.38 8.34
C GLY A 96 25.33 26.58 6.97
N ASP A 97 25.98 27.39 6.11
CA ASP A 97 25.46 27.73 4.78
C ASP A 97 25.37 26.51 3.85
N GLY A 98 26.34 25.59 3.96
CA GLY A 98 26.37 24.36 3.17
C GLY A 98 25.30 23.35 3.58
N ASP A 99 25.08 23.19 4.90
CA ASP A 99 24.04 22.31 5.43
C ASP A 99 22.64 22.87 5.19
N GLU A 100 22.45 24.18 5.30
CA GLU A 100 21.18 24.85 4.99
C GLU A 100 20.83 24.77 3.50
N ALA A 101 21.80 25.00 2.61
CA ALA A 101 21.61 24.84 1.18
C ALA A 101 21.28 23.39 0.79
N ALA A 102 21.94 22.41 1.42
CA ALA A 102 21.65 20.99 1.22
C ALA A 102 20.25 20.61 1.72
N ALA A 103 19.82 21.13 2.87
CA ALA A 103 18.48 20.91 3.40
C ALA A 103 17.39 21.56 2.52
N ALA A 104 17.63 22.76 2.01
CA ALA A 104 16.74 23.43 1.07
C ALA A 104 16.61 22.64 -0.24
N LEU A 105 17.72 22.13 -0.78
CA LEU A 105 17.70 21.27 -1.97
C LEU A 105 16.93 19.96 -1.70
N ASP A 106 17.13 19.31 -0.55
CA ASP A 106 16.40 18.10 -0.15
C ASP A 106 14.89 18.34 -0.14
N ALA A 107 14.45 19.45 0.45
CA ALA A 107 13.04 19.81 0.52
C ALA A 107 12.41 20.00 -0.88
N VAL A 108 13.11 20.67 -1.79
CA VAL A 108 12.68 20.89 -3.18
C VAL A 108 12.60 19.57 -3.94
N VAL A 109 13.64 18.73 -3.84
CA VAL A 109 13.68 17.42 -4.51
C VAL A 109 12.56 16.52 -3.99
N MET A 110 12.37 16.43 -2.68
CA MET A 110 11.31 15.60 -2.10
C MET A 110 9.91 16.09 -2.45
N ALA A 111 9.70 17.41 -2.57
CA ALA A 111 8.43 17.95 -3.06
C ALA A 111 8.16 17.53 -4.51
N LYS A 112 9.19 17.54 -5.38
CA LYS A 112 9.08 17.05 -6.76
C LYS A 112 8.75 15.55 -6.81
N VAL A 113 9.46 14.74 -6.01
CA VAL A 113 9.23 13.29 -5.91
C VAL A 113 7.79 13.00 -5.45
N ARG A 114 7.32 13.65 -4.38
CA ARG A 114 5.94 13.51 -3.89
C ARG A 114 4.91 13.85 -4.96
N ARG A 115 5.05 15.01 -5.60
CA ARG A 115 4.11 15.48 -6.64
C ARG A 115 4.10 14.59 -7.87
N ARG A 116 5.20 13.88 -8.15
CA ARG A 116 5.31 12.99 -9.31
C ARG A 116 4.79 11.59 -9.01
N LEU A 117 5.13 11.01 -7.86
CA LEU A 117 4.86 9.60 -7.56
C LEU A 117 3.54 9.38 -6.82
N LEU A 118 3.19 10.23 -5.85
CA LEU A 118 2.03 9.98 -5.00
C LEU A 118 0.70 10.09 -5.77
N PRO A 119 0.44 11.09 -6.63
CA PRO A 119 -0.84 11.19 -7.32
C PRO A 119 -1.19 9.95 -8.18
N PRO A 120 -0.34 9.45 -9.09
CA PRO A 120 -0.71 8.30 -9.90
C PRO A 120 -0.80 7.00 -9.07
N LEU A 121 0.01 6.83 -8.03
CA LEU A 121 -0.08 5.68 -7.11
C LEU A 121 -1.33 5.75 -6.23
N PHE A 122 -1.74 6.96 -5.82
CA PHE A 122 -3.00 7.20 -5.13
C PHE A 122 -4.18 6.83 -6.00
N VAL A 123 -4.20 7.25 -7.27
CA VAL A 123 -5.27 6.88 -8.22
C VAL A 123 -5.28 5.37 -8.45
N ALA A 124 -4.12 4.72 -8.58
CA ALA A 124 -4.05 3.27 -8.69
C ALA A 124 -4.64 2.56 -7.47
N ALA A 125 -4.31 3.03 -6.26
CA ALA A 125 -4.87 2.49 -5.02
C ALA A 125 -6.38 2.76 -4.90
N LEU A 126 -6.83 3.95 -5.31
CA LEU A 126 -8.26 4.31 -5.36
C LEU A 126 -9.04 3.36 -6.26
N LEU A 127 -8.55 3.11 -7.47
CA LEU A 127 -9.15 2.18 -8.42
C LEU A 127 -9.15 0.75 -7.88
N CYS A 128 -8.10 0.35 -7.15
CA CYS A 128 -8.01 -0.97 -6.51
C CYS A 128 -9.10 -1.17 -5.47
N TYR A 129 -9.34 -0.18 -4.60
CA TYR A 129 -10.44 -0.27 -3.66
C TYR A 129 -11.81 -0.14 -4.33
N LEU A 130 -11.93 0.65 -5.40
CA LEU A 130 -13.17 0.73 -6.20
C LEU A 130 -13.55 -0.63 -6.79
N ASP A 131 -12.61 -1.36 -7.40
CA ASP A 131 -12.86 -2.71 -7.95
C ASP A 131 -13.30 -3.71 -6.86
N ARG A 132 -12.82 -3.51 -5.63
CA ARG A 132 -13.19 -4.36 -4.50
C ARG A 132 -14.63 -4.11 -4.04
N THR A 133 -15.06 -2.85 -3.99
CA THR A 133 -16.45 -2.48 -3.67
C THR A 133 -17.40 -2.76 -4.83
N ASN A 134 -16.90 -2.51 -6.05
CA ASN A 134 -17.11 -3.26 -7.27
C ASN A 134 -18.23 -4.29 -7.30
N LEU A 135 -17.76 -5.45 -6.84
CA LEU A 135 -18.47 -6.71 -6.79
C LEU A 135 -19.79 -6.61 -6.00
N SER A 136 -19.82 -5.83 -4.92
CA SER A 136 -21.01 -5.67 -4.09
C SER A 136 -22.10 -4.88 -4.79
N PHE A 137 -21.75 -3.87 -5.60
CA PHE A 137 -22.73 -3.15 -6.42
C PHE A 137 -23.18 -3.99 -7.61
N ALA A 138 -22.25 -4.70 -8.26
CA ALA A 138 -22.57 -5.64 -9.34
C ALA A 138 -23.54 -6.73 -8.87
N ALA A 139 -23.39 -7.23 -7.63
CA ALA A 139 -24.23 -8.28 -7.05
C ALA A 139 -25.73 -7.99 -7.07
N LEU A 140 -26.13 -6.71 -7.11
CA LEU A 140 -27.54 -6.29 -7.19
C LEU A 140 -28.26 -6.78 -8.44
N GLU A 141 -27.54 -6.96 -9.54
CA GLU A 141 -28.09 -7.50 -10.81
C GLU A 141 -27.42 -8.82 -11.20
N MET A 142 -26.12 -8.96 -10.91
CA MET A 142 -25.29 -10.09 -11.35
C MET A 142 -25.73 -11.41 -10.73
N ASN A 143 -26.16 -11.42 -9.46
CA ASN A 143 -26.53 -12.65 -8.78
C ASN A 143 -27.74 -13.30 -9.44
N ASP A 144 -28.78 -12.51 -9.73
CA ASP A 144 -29.97 -12.98 -10.43
C ASP A 144 -29.65 -13.35 -11.88
N ALA A 145 -28.81 -12.55 -12.57
CA ALA A 145 -28.43 -12.80 -13.96
C ALA A 145 -27.62 -14.09 -14.16
N LEU A 146 -26.83 -14.50 -13.16
CA LEU A 146 -26.00 -15.71 -13.21
C LEU A 146 -26.62 -16.90 -12.43
N GLY A 147 -27.74 -16.69 -11.74
CA GLY A 147 -28.34 -17.67 -10.85
C GLY A 147 -27.46 -18.03 -9.65
N LEU A 148 -26.70 -17.07 -9.11
CA LEU A 148 -25.81 -17.30 -7.97
C LEU A 148 -26.61 -17.42 -6.67
N THR A 149 -26.42 -18.52 -5.95
CA THR A 149 -26.89 -18.60 -4.56
C THR A 149 -26.00 -17.75 -3.64
N PRO A 150 -26.47 -17.36 -2.44
CA PRO A 150 -25.65 -16.64 -1.47
C PRO A 150 -24.35 -17.38 -1.12
N GLU A 151 -24.40 -18.72 -1.01
CA GLU A 151 -23.24 -19.56 -0.75
C GLU A 151 -22.26 -19.53 -1.92
N GLN A 152 -22.76 -19.55 -3.16
CA GLN A 152 -21.92 -19.47 -4.34
C GLN A 152 -21.25 -18.10 -4.47
N TYR A 153 -21.99 -17.01 -4.26
CA TYR A 153 -21.44 -15.65 -4.23
C TYR A 153 -20.34 -15.53 -3.17
N GLY A 154 -20.62 -15.98 -1.93
CA GLY A 154 -19.65 -15.99 -0.83
C GLY A 154 -18.39 -16.81 -1.15
N THR A 155 -18.56 -17.97 -1.81
CA THR A 155 -17.44 -18.81 -2.25
C THR A 155 -16.55 -18.08 -3.25
N GLY A 156 -17.13 -17.39 -4.25
CA GLY A 156 -16.34 -16.60 -5.20
C GLY A 156 -15.61 -15.43 -4.56
N ALA A 157 -16.21 -14.79 -3.54
CA ALA A 157 -15.53 -13.79 -2.74
C ALA A 157 -14.35 -14.40 -1.95
N ALA A 158 -14.51 -15.57 -1.35
CA ALA A 158 -13.46 -16.27 -0.62
C ALA A 158 -12.30 -16.71 -1.53
N VAL A 159 -12.59 -17.24 -2.72
CA VAL A 159 -11.58 -17.64 -3.72
C VAL A 159 -10.63 -16.49 -4.05
N PHE A 160 -11.17 -15.28 -4.21
CA PHE A 160 -10.35 -14.08 -4.42
C PHE A 160 -9.39 -13.83 -3.24
N PHE A 161 -9.87 -13.87 -1.99
CA PHE A 161 -9.00 -13.64 -0.83
C PHE A 161 -7.96 -14.75 -0.63
N CYS A 162 -8.32 -16.01 -0.86
CA CYS A 162 -7.39 -17.13 -0.79
C CYS A 162 -6.25 -16.99 -1.81
N THR A 163 -6.59 -16.64 -3.05
CA THR A 163 -5.61 -16.46 -4.13
C THR A 163 -4.74 -15.21 -3.91
N TYR A 164 -5.35 -14.10 -3.49
CA TYR A 164 -4.65 -12.88 -3.09
C TYR A 164 -3.62 -13.14 -1.98
N ALA A 165 -4.02 -13.83 -0.91
CA ALA A 165 -3.14 -14.16 0.21
C ALA A 165 -2.00 -15.12 -0.22
N SER A 166 -2.32 -16.14 -1.01
CA SER A 166 -1.34 -17.15 -1.44
C SER A 166 -0.29 -16.59 -2.40
N LEU A 167 -0.69 -15.66 -3.28
CA LEU A 167 0.16 -15.11 -4.33
C LEU A 167 0.79 -13.76 -3.99
N GLY A 168 0.44 -13.14 -2.86
CA GLY A 168 0.94 -11.82 -2.49
C GLY A 168 2.46 -11.75 -2.39
N VAL A 169 3.08 -12.67 -1.62
CA VAL A 169 4.55 -12.72 -1.49
C VAL A 169 5.23 -13.12 -2.81
N PRO A 170 4.81 -14.20 -3.50
CA PRO A 170 5.38 -14.55 -4.81
C PRO A 170 5.32 -13.41 -5.84
N ALA A 171 4.19 -12.72 -5.95
CA ALA A 171 4.01 -11.64 -6.91
C ALA A 171 4.89 -10.42 -6.57
N ALA A 172 4.99 -10.06 -5.29
CA ALA A 172 5.88 -8.98 -4.85
C ALA A 172 7.36 -9.28 -5.14
N LEU A 173 7.79 -10.53 -4.91
CA LEU A 173 9.15 -10.97 -5.22
C LEU A 173 9.41 -10.96 -6.74
N ALA A 174 8.43 -11.33 -7.56
CA ALA A 174 8.55 -11.24 -9.00
C ALA A 174 8.74 -9.78 -9.46
N VAL A 175 7.98 -8.83 -8.91
CA VAL A 175 8.15 -7.40 -9.20
C VAL A 175 9.51 -6.89 -8.73
N LYS A 176 9.99 -7.32 -7.56
CA LYS A 176 11.34 -6.98 -7.09
C LYS A 176 12.43 -7.43 -8.08
N ARG A 177 12.28 -8.61 -8.71
CA ARG A 177 13.25 -9.12 -9.69
C ARG A 177 13.19 -8.39 -11.03
N VAL A 178 11.99 -8.09 -11.52
CA VAL A 178 11.80 -7.43 -12.83
C VAL A 178 12.03 -5.90 -12.76
N GLY A 179 11.91 -5.34 -11.56
CA GLY A 179 11.93 -3.91 -11.30
C GLY A 179 10.51 -3.35 -11.24
N ALA A 180 10.26 -2.50 -10.25
CA ALA A 180 8.94 -1.94 -9.99
C ALA A 180 8.42 -1.06 -11.15
N HIS A 181 9.30 -0.41 -11.93
CA HIS A 181 8.93 0.40 -13.10
C HIS A 181 8.25 -0.39 -14.21
N ARG A 182 8.52 -1.70 -14.31
CA ARG A 182 7.86 -2.61 -15.27
C ARG A 182 6.82 -3.48 -14.60
N GLY A 183 7.10 -3.93 -13.37
CA GLY A 183 6.23 -4.83 -12.63
C GLY A 183 4.92 -4.20 -12.18
N LEU A 184 4.93 -2.95 -11.69
CA LEU A 184 3.70 -2.27 -11.24
C LEU A 184 2.71 -2.05 -12.40
N PRO A 185 3.12 -1.49 -13.56
CA PRO A 185 2.24 -1.37 -14.72
C PRO A 185 1.72 -2.72 -15.23
N ALA A 186 2.56 -3.77 -15.22
CA ALA A 186 2.16 -5.10 -15.66
C ALA A 186 1.10 -5.72 -14.74
N LEU A 187 1.26 -5.57 -13.42
CA LEU A 187 0.24 -6.00 -12.44
C LEU A 187 -1.07 -5.24 -12.65
N LEU A 188 -1.01 -3.90 -12.79
CA LEU A 188 -2.20 -3.09 -13.06
C LEU A 188 -2.92 -3.52 -14.34
N ALA A 189 -2.18 -3.76 -15.42
CA ALA A 189 -2.76 -4.19 -16.68
C ALA A 189 -3.38 -5.58 -16.57
N GLY A 190 -2.67 -6.54 -15.97
CA GLY A 190 -3.18 -7.90 -15.75
C GLY A 190 -4.46 -7.92 -14.91
N TRP A 191 -4.48 -7.13 -13.84
CA TRP A 191 -5.63 -6.99 -12.97
C TRP A 191 -6.80 -6.27 -13.66
N ALA A 192 -6.55 -5.17 -14.38
CA ALA A 192 -7.59 -4.49 -15.15
C ALA A 192 -8.22 -5.39 -16.22
N LEU A 193 -7.42 -6.19 -16.92
CA LEU A 193 -7.92 -7.15 -17.90
C LEU A 193 -8.74 -8.27 -17.25
N ALA A 194 -8.30 -8.78 -16.10
CA ALA A 194 -9.04 -9.79 -15.34
C ALA A 194 -10.38 -9.24 -14.81
N SER A 195 -10.38 -8.02 -14.26
CA SER A 195 -11.59 -7.35 -13.78
C SER A 195 -12.56 -7.04 -14.93
N GLY A 196 -12.09 -6.43 -16.03
CA GLY A 196 -12.92 -6.20 -17.21
C GLY A 196 -13.49 -7.49 -17.80
N GLY A 197 -12.73 -8.60 -17.71
CA GLY A 197 -13.17 -9.93 -18.08
C GLY A 197 -14.33 -10.48 -17.24
N MET A 198 -14.55 -9.97 -16.02
CA MET A 198 -15.76 -10.29 -15.25
C MET A 198 -17.02 -9.87 -16.00
N GLY A 199 -16.98 -8.76 -16.75
CA GLY A 199 -18.10 -8.34 -17.57
C GLY A 199 -18.47 -9.33 -18.67
N ALA A 200 -17.66 -10.36 -18.96
CA ALA A 200 -17.93 -11.37 -19.97
C ALA A 200 -18.57 -12.66 -19.42
N ILE A 201 -18.59 -12.88 -18.10
CA ILE A 201 -18.98 -14.17 -17.51
C ILE A 201 -20.48 -14.47 -17.71
N THR A 202 -20.82 -15.75 -17.82
CA THR A 202 -22.20 -16.23 -18.04
C THR A 202 -22.58 -17.42 -17.16
N SER A 203 -21.69 -17.85 -16.25
CA SER A 203 -21.90 -19.02 -15.40
C SER A 203 -21.21 -18.88 -14.05
N VAL A 204 -21.68 -19.64 -13.06
CA VAL A 204 -21.07 -19.75 -11.72
C VAL A 204 -19.59 -20.15 -11.79
N ARG A 205 -19.24 -21.11 -12.67
CA ARG A 205 -17.85 -21.51 -12.89
C ARG A 205 -17.02 -20.36 -13.47
N GLY A 206 -17.59 -19.61 -14.41
CA GLY A 206 -16.96 -18.41 -14.97
C GLY A 206 -16.69 -17.35 -13.90
N PHE A 207 -17.64 -17.17 -12.98
CA PHE A 207 -17.49 -16.29 -11.83
C PHE A 207 -16.29 -16.70 -10.95
N TYR A 208 -16.15 -17.98 -10.59
CA TYR A 208 -15.02 -18.44 -9.78
C TYR A 208 -13.67 -18.30 -10.47
N LEU A 209 -13.60 -18.64 -11.76
CA LEU A 209 -12.37 -18.47 -12.54
C LEU A 209 -11.97 -17.00 -12.66
N ALA A 210 -12.94 -16.10 -12.87
CA ALA A 210 -12.69 -14.68 -12.92
C ALA A 210 -12.21 -14.15 -11.56
N ARG A 211 -12.83 -14.57 -10.44
CA ARG A 211 -12.39 -14.18 -9.09
C ARG A 211 -10.99 -14.69 -8.74
N LEU A 212 -10.65 -15.90 -9.17
CA LEU A 212 -9.30 -16.44 -9.06
C LEU A 212 -8.29 -15.62 -9.87
N ALA A 213 -8.63 -15.26 -11.11
CA ALA A 213 -7.75 -14.46 -11.98
C ALA A 213 -7.52 -13.06 -11.42
N VAL A 214 -8.59 -12.38 -10.98
CA VAL A 214 -8.50 -11.05 -10.34
C VAL A 214 -7.66 -11.12 -9.07
N GLY A 215 -7.92 -12.10 -8.19
CA GLY A 215 -7.16 -12.26 -6.95
C GLY A 215 -5.68 -12.55 -7.19
N ALA A 216 -5.35 -13.37 -8.19
CA ALA A 216 -3.98 -13.64 -8.59
C ALA A 216 -3.25 -12.42 -9.17
N ALA A 217 -3.95 -11.62 -9.99
CA ALA A 217 -3.37 -10.44 -10.62
C ALA A 217 -3.19 -9.27 -9.64
N GLU A 218 -4.11 -9.10 -8.69
CA GLU A 218 -4.08 -8.00 -7.71
C GLU A 218 -3.12 -8.27 -6.54
N ALA A 219 -2.84 -9.55 -6.22
CA ALA A 219 -2.11 -10.00 -5.03
C ALA A 219 -0.82 -9.22 -4.72
N GLY A 220 -0.04 -8.89 -5.76
CA GLY A 220 1.26 -8.25 -5.61
C GLY A 220 1.22 -6.73 -5.57
N PHE A 221 0.07 -6.09 -5.81
CA PHE A 221 0.00 -4.65 -6.06
C PHE A 221 0.48 -3.83 -4.85
N PHE A 222 -0.17 -3.96 -3.69
CA PHE A 222 0.19 -3.19 -2.50
C PHE A 222 1.64 -3.41 -2.04
N PRO A 223 2.11 -4.65 -1.86
CA PRO A 223 3.52 -4.89 -1.47
C PRO A 223 4.50 -4.27 -2.47
N SER A 224 4.18 -4.31 -3.78
CA SER A 224 5.02 -3.74 -4.83
C SER A 224 5.02 -2.21 -4.80
N VAL A 225 3.90 -1.57 -4.49
CA VAL A 225 3.82 -0.11 -4.33
C VAL A 225 4.67 0.33 -3.15
N ILE A 226 4.56 -0.36 -2.01
CA ILE A 226 5.38 -0.04 -0.83
C ILE A 226 6.87 -0.28 -1.11
N TYR A 227 7.21 -1.41 -1.75
CA TYR A 227 8.59 -1.66 -2.18
C TYR A 227 9.12 -0.58 -3.13
N TYR A 228 8.30 -0.09 -4.06
CA TYR A 228 8.69 0.99 -4.93
C TYR A 228 8.97 2.27 -4.14
N LEU A 229 8.07 2.66 -3.21
CA LEU A 229 8.23 3.87 -2.40
C LEU A 229 9.46 3.86 -1.50
N THR A 230 9.86 2.71 -0.95
CA THR A 230 11.09 2.62 -0.13
C THR A 230 12.36 2.93 -0.95
N GLY A 231 12.30 2.81 -2.28
CA GLY A 231 13.36 3.24 -3.19
C GLY A 231 13.40 4.75 -3.46
N TRP A 232 12.47 5.55 -2.94
CA TRP A 232 12.40 7.00 -3.17
C TRP A 232 12.30 7.83 -1.88
N PHE A 233 11.69 7.27 -0.84
CA PHE A 233 11.39 7.99 0.40
C PHE A 233 12.25 7.50 1.58
N ARG A 234 12.58 8.43 2.48
CA ARG A 234 13.15 8.12 3.80
C ARG A 234 12.15 7.32 4.61
N GLN A 235 12.65 6.54 5.56
CA GLN A 235 11.82 5.90 6.57
C GLN A 235 10.94 6.89 7.36
N THR A 236 11.44 8.09 7.63
CA THR A 236 10.67 9.16 8.29
C THR A 236 9.52 9.70 7.42
N ASP A 237 9.72 9.75 6.10
CA ASP A 237 8.73 10.24 5.12
C ASP A 237 7.77 9.14 4.64
N MET A 238 8.10 7.87 4.90
CA MET A 238 7.28 6.72 4.52
C MET A 238 5.93 6.72 5.23
N GLY A 239 5.84 7.18 6.49
CA GLY A 239 4.58 7.25 7.22
C GLY A 239 3.55 8.14 6.53
N PHE A 240 3.97 9.32 6.08
CA PHE A 240 3.11 10.22 5.30
C PHE A 240 2.72 9.59 3.96
N SER A 241 3.70 9.06 3.22
CA SER A 241 3.48 8.48 1.89
C SER A 241 2.52 7.29 1.94
N TYR A 242 2.69 6.42 2.93
CA TYR A 242 1.79 5.30 3.20
C TYR A 242 0.37 5.79 3.50
N THR A 243 0.23 6.74 4.44
CA THR A 243 -1.08 7.27 4.83
C THR A 243 -1.78 7.97 3.67
N ALA A 244 -1.04 8.71 2.84
CA ALA A 244 -1.56 9.33 1.62
C ALA A 244 -2.18 8.28 0.69
N ILE A 245 -1.47 7.17 0.44
CA ILE A 245 -2.00 6.07 -0.38
C ILE A 245 -3.19 5.40 0.30
N MET A 246 -3.13 5.10 1.60
CA MET A 246 -4.21 4.43 2.32
C MET A 246 -5.50 5.26 2.42
N THR A 247 -5.39 6.59 2.37
CA THR A 247 -6.55 7.50 2.32
C THR A 247 -7.43 7.25 1.10
N SER A 248 -6.87 6.66 0.04
CA SER A 248 -7.66 6.23 -1.13
C SER A 248 -8.79 5.27 -0.78
N THR A 249 -8.66 4.46 0.28
CA THR A 249 -9.71 3.54 0.78
C THR A 249 -10.96 4.29 1.24
N ALA A 250 -10.77 5.40 1.96
CA ALA A 250 -11.90 6.22 2.42
C ALA A 250 -12.54 6.95 1.24
N VAL A 251 -11.70 7.46 0.33
CA VAL A 251 -12.16 8.17 -0.87
C VAL A 251 -12.91 7.23 -1.82
N SER A 252 -12.48 5.98 -1.97
CA SER A 252 -13.18 5.00 -2.81
C SER A 252 -14.59 4.72 -2.29
N GLY A 253 -14.78 4.67 -0.97
CA GLY A 253 -16.11 4.51 -0.37
C GLY A 253 -17.06 5.66 -0.70
N VAL A 254 -16.54 6.90 -0.72
CA VAL A 254 -17.34 8.09 -1.05
C VAL A 254 -17.67 8.16 -2.55
N VAL A 255 -16.71 7.80 -3.40
CA VAL A 255 -16.84 7.91 -4.87
C VAL A 255 -17.54 6.70 -5.49
N GLY A 256 -17.32 5.50 -4.95
CA GLY A 256 -17.70 4.24 -5.57
C GLY A 256 -19.20 4.04 -5.69
N GLY A 257 -19.97 4.36 -4.64
CA GLY A 257 -21.44 4.25 -4.68
C GLY A 257 -22.07 5.13 -5.75
N PRO A 258 -21.81 6.45 -5.76
CA PRO A 258 -22.29 7.34 -6.82
C PRO A 258 -21.82 6.95 -8.23
N LEU A 259 -20.55 6.55 -8.37
CA LEU A 259 -20.00 6.13 -9.66
C LEU A 259 -20.70 4.87 -10.20
N ALA A 260 -20.82 3.84 -9.36
CA ALA A 260 -21.49 2.59 -9.72
C ALA A 260 -22.98 2.83 -10.03
N GLY A 261 -23.67 3.62 -9.20
CA GLY A 261 -25.05 4.00 -9.43
C GLY A 261 -25.25 4.76 -10.75
N ALA A 262 -24.37 5.71 -11.06
CA ALA A 262 -24.41 6.44 -12.33
C ALA A 262 -24.20 5.52 -13.53
N ILE A 263 -23.27 4.56 -13.44
CA ILE A 263 -23.01 3.58 -14.50
C ILE A 263 -24.23 2.68 -14.70
N LEU A 264 -24.73 2.04 -13.64
CA LEU A 264 -25.90 1.15 -13.69
C LEU A 264 -27.13 1.88 -14.26
N ALA A 265 -27.41 3.10 -13.77
CA ALA A 265 -28.53 3.91 -14.26
C ALA A 265 -28.34 4.34 -15.71
N SER A 266 -27.12 4.67 -16.15
CA SER A 266 -26.85 5.07 -17.53
C SER A 266 -27.12 3.95 -18.54
N VAL A 267 -26.74 2.72 -18.20
CA VAL A 267 -26.96 1.53 -19.04
C VAL A 267 -28.43 1.16 -19.07
N ALA A 268 -29.12 1.21 -17.92
CA ALA A 268 -30.56 0.99 -17.85
C ALA A 268 -31.33 1.99 -18.74
N ARG A 269 -30.97 3.28 -18.71
CA ARG A 269 -31.59 4.31 -19.58
C ARG A 269 -31.28 4.12 -21.07
N ALA A 270 -30.14 3.52 -21.40
CA ALA A 270 -29.76 3.23 -22.77
C ALA A 270 -30.47 1.98 -23.34
N GLY A 271 -31.33 1.33 -22.56
CA GLY A 271 -31.99 0.07 -22.96
C GLY A 271 -31.04 -1.13 -22.99
N GLY A 272 -29.85 -1.01 -22.40
CA GLY A 272 -28.87 -2.09 -22.33
C GLY A 272 -29.26 -3.14 -21.28
N GLY A 273 -29.17 -4.41 -21.65
CA GLY A 273 -29.24 -5.51 -20.69
C GLY A 273 -27.94 -5.65 -19.90
N ALA A 274 -28.05 -5.94 -18.59
CA ALA A 274 -26.96 -6.23 -17.65
C ALA A 274 -25.98 -5.08 -17.38
N GLY A 275 -26.42 -4.07 -16.61
CA GLY A 275 -25.61 -2.91 -16.17
C GLY A 275 -24.34 -3.32 -15.44
N TRP A 276 -24.39 -4.39 -14.65
CA TRP A 276 -23.23 -4.94 -13.95
C TRP A 276 -22.06 -5.33 -14.88
N ARG A 277 -22.33 -5.73 -16.13
CA ARG A 277 -21.25 -6.08 -17.08
C ARG A 277 -20.45 -4.85 -17.48
N TRP A 278 -21.16 -3.76 -17.76
CA TRP A 278 -20.58 -2.47 -18.10
C TRP A 278 -19.88 -1.82 -16.92
N LEU A 279 -20.35 -2.07 -15.70
CA LEU A 279 -19.68 -1.63 -14.48
C LEU A 279 -18.21 -2.08 -14.45
N PHE A 280 -17.95 -3.38 -14.68
CA PHE A 280 -16.59 -3.90 -14.73
C PHE A 280 -15.79 -3.39 -15.94
N VAL A 281 -16.41 -3.32 -17.12
CA VAL A 281 -15.71 -2.88 -18.34
C VAL A 281 -15.31 -1.40 -18.28
N LEU A 282 -16.23 -0.54 -17.83
CA LEU A 282 -16.01 0.91 -17.76
C LEU A 282 -15.02 1.30 -16.66
N GLU A 283 -14.89 0.51 -15.59
CA GLU A 283 -13.87 0.73 -14.56
C GLU A 283 -12.51 0.11 -14.89
N ALA A 284 -12.50 -1.00 -15.62
CA ALA A 284 -11.26 -1.58 -16.11
C ALA A 284 -10.55 -0.64 -17.11
N ALA A 285 -11.31 0.10 -17.93
CA ALA A 285 -10.76 1.01 -18.94
C ALA A 285 -9.82 2.12 -18.37
N PRO A 286 -10.21 2.95 -17.38
CA PRO A 286 -9.31 3.95 -16.80
C PRO A 286 -8.14 3.30 -16.06
N THR A 287 -8.32 2.11 -15.48
CA THR A 287 -7.25 1.35 -14.82
C THR A 287 -6.20 0.88 -15.84
N LEU A 288 -6.64 0.39 -17.00
CA LEU A 288 -5.76 -0.02 -18.09
C LEU A 288 -5.03 1.17 -18.71
N LEU A 289 -5.70 2.31 -18.85
CA LEU A 289 -5.08 3.57 -19.28
C LEU A 289 -4.00 4.02 -18.28
N LEU A 290 -4.31 3.97 -16.98
CA LEU A 290 -3.34 4.28 -15.93
C LEU A 290 -2.14 3.33 -15.97
N ALA A 291 -2.36 2.04 -16.24
CA ALA A 291 -1.28 1.08 -16.44
C ALA A 291 -0.35 1.50 -17.58
N ALA A 292 -0.91 1.90 -18.73
CA ALA A 292 -0.12 2.38 -19.87
C ALA A 292 0.64 3.68 -19.55
N VAL A 293 0.00 4.62 -18.85
CA VAL A 293 0.64 5.87 -18.40
C VAL A 293 1.78 5.56 -17.44
N LEU A 294 1.59 4.68 -16.47
CA LEU A 294 2.65 4.27 -15.55
C LEU A 294 3.78 3.54 -16.26
N ALA A 295 3.50 2.68 -17.24
CA ALA A 295 4.52 2.02 -18.05
C ALA A 295 5.44 3.03 -18.76
N ALA A 296 4.89 4.17 -19.22
CA ALA A 296 5.66 5.21 -19.87
C ALA A 296 6.38 6.16 -18.89
N THR A 297 5.77 6.44 -17.74
CA THR A 297 6.18 7.54 -16.84
C THR A 297 6.95 7.11 -15.59
N LEU A 298 6.83 5.85 -15.17
CA LEU A 298 7.43 5.34 -13.95
C LEU A 298 8.93 5.08 -14.17
N ASP A 299 9.77 5.73 -13.36
CA ASP A 299 11.21 5.59 -13.44
C ASP A 299 11.70 4.43 -12.57
N ALA A 300 12.77 3.74 -12.99
CA ALA A 300 13.31 2.56 -12.28
C ALA A 300 13.79 2.88 -10.85
N GLY A 301 14.22 4.11 -10.62
CA GLY A 301 14.68 4.60 -9.33
C GLY A 301 15.36 5.97 -9.47
N PRO A 302 15.91 6.50 -8.38
CA PRO A 302 16.53 7.82 -8.33
C PRO A 302 17.61 8.09 -9.36
N SER A 303 18.49 7.12 -9.62
CA SER A 303 19.56 7.25 -10.61
C SER A 303 19.03 7.37 -12.05
N ALA A 304 17.87 6.82 -12.34
CA ALA A 304 17.22 6.86 -13.65
C ALA A 304 16.09 7.90 -13.74
N ALA A 305 15.92 8.76 -12.73
CA ALA A 305 14.81 9.71 -12.67
C ALA A 305 14.87 10.72 -13.83
N ARG A 306 13.89 10.69 -14.73
CA ARG A 306 13.87 11.57 -15.92
C ARG A 306 13.38 12.98 -15.60
N PHE A 307 12.66 13.15 -14.49
CA PHE A 307 12.07 14.43 -14.08
C PHE A 307 12.97 15.26 -13.15
N LEU A 308 14.12 14.72 -12.73
CA LEU A 308 15.10 15.42 -11.89
C LEU A 308 16.25 15.97 -12.73
N THR A 309 16.75 17.15 -12.37
CA THR A 309 18.00 17.67 -12.95
C THR A 309 19.19 16.82 -12.51
N ALA A 310 20.35 16.94 -13.18
CA ALA A 310 21.54 16.20 -12.79
C ALA A 310 21.96 16.47 -11.32
N PRO A 311 22.03 17.72 -10.85
CA PRO A 311 22.34 18.02 -9.44
C PRO A 311 21.33 17.43 -8.45
N GLU A 312 20.03 17.46 -8.79
CA GLU A 312 18.96 16.92 -7.93
C GLU A 312 19.04 15.40 -7.80
N ARG A 313 19.35 14.72 -8.90
CA ARG A 313 19.54 13.27 -8.93
C ARG A 313 20.79 12.87 -8.15
N GLU A 314 21.91 13.55 -8.36
CA GLU A 314 23.15 13.30 -7.63
C GLU A 314 22.94 13.48 -6.12
N HIS A 315 22.23 14.54 -5.72
CA HIS A 315 21.85 14.77 -4.34
C HIS A 315 21.02 13.61 -3.76
N LEU A 316 19.98 13.14 -4.48
CA LEU A 316 19.13 12.07 -3.98
C LEU A 316 19.85 10.70 -3.90
N VAL A 317 20.74 10.41 -4.85
CA VAL A 317 21.58 9.20 -4.83
C VAL A 317 22.59 9.26 -3.68
N ALA A 318 23.26 10.39 -3.50
CA ALA A 318 24.21 10.60 -2.40
C ALA A 318 23.51 10.47 -1.04
N ARG A 319 22.30 11.02 -0.90
CA ARG A 319 21.48 10.86 0.30
C ARG A 319 21.15 9.39 0.57
N GLN A 320 20.70 8.63 -0.42
CA GLN A 320 20.40 7.22 -0.24
C GLN A 320 21.63 6.40 0.17
N ALA A 321 22.79 6.71 -0.40
CA ALA A 321 24.04 6.06 0.01
C ALA A 321 24.36 6.32 1.50
N ARG A 322 24.14 7.55 2.00
CA ARG A 322 24.31 7.89 3.42
C ARG A 322 23.33 7.10 4.32
N GLU A 323 22.08 6.95 3.91
CA GLU A 323 21.07 6.18 4.67
C GLU A 323 21.40 4.68 4.73
N VAL A 324 21.89 4.10 3.62
CA VAL A 324 22.31 2.69 3.58
C VAL A 324 23.56 2.48 4.45
N ALA A 325 24.52 3.40 4.40
CA ALA A 325 25.72 3.35 5.25
C ALA A 325 25.37 3.45 6.74
N ALA A 326 24.49 4.39 7.12
CA ALA A 326 24.05 4.56 8.51
C ALA A 326 23.31 3.33 9.05
N ARG A 327 22.58 2.58 8.21
CA ARG A 327 21.92 1.32 8.60
C ARG A 327 22.87 0.13 8.72
N SER A 328 23.97 0.16 7.97
CA SER A 328 24.94 -0.94 7.92
C SER A 328 26.04 -0.79 8.98
N ALA A 329 26.14 0.39 9.60
CA ALA A 329 27.05 0.62 10.73
C ALA A 329 26.68 -0.32 11.89
N PRO A 330 27.64 -1.08 12.45
CA PRO A 330 27.37 -1.86 13.65
C PRO A 330 26.89 -0.93 14.76
N PRO A 331 25.93 -1.36 15.60
CA PRO A 331 25.55 -0.58 16.76
C PRO A 331 26.81 -0.27 17.57
N PRO A 332 26.92 0.92 18.19
CA PRO A 332 28.08 1.25 19.01
C PRO A 332 28.28 0.12 20.02
N THR A 333 29.46 -0.50 19.98
CA THR A 333 29.82 -1.60 20.88
C THR A 333 29.67 -1.09 22.30
N ALA A 334 28.83 -1.76 23.08
CA ALA A 334 28.56 -1.44 24.48
C ALA A 334 29.74 -1.81 25.40
N ASP A 335 30.98 -1.55 24.95
CA ASP A 335 32.21 -1.92 25.65
C ASP A 335 32.94 -0.71 26.26
N GLU A 336 32.32 0.48 26.26
CA GLU A 336 32.81 1.64 27.02
C GLU A 336 31.88 2.10 28.17
N GLU A 337 30.77 1.41 28.42
CA GLU A 337 29.98 1.61 29.64
C GLU A 337 29.97 0.34 30.49
N GLY A 338 30.74 0.37 31.57
CA GLY A 338 31.05 -0.77 32.41
C GLY A 338 29.85 -1.52 32.98
N GLY A 339 30.05 -2.83 33.13
CA GLY A 339 29.55 -3.62 34.25
C GLY A 339 28.04 -3.64 34.46
N GLY A 340 27.32 -4.47 33.70
CA GLY A 340 25.93 -4.76 34.02
C GLY A 340 25.29 -5.77 33.08
N GLY A 341 25.50 -7.06 33.33
CA GLY A 341 24.89 -8.13 32.56
C GLY A 341 23.36 -8.07 32.58
N HIS A 342 22.76 -7.62 31.49
CA HIS A 342 21.36 -7.88 31.18
C HIS A 342 21.27 -8.49 29.77
N ARG A 343 21.09 -9.82 29.73
CA ARG A 343 20.77 -10.55 28.49
C ARG A 343 19.43 -10.03 27.98
N ARG A 344 19.44 -9.17 26.95
CA ARG A 344 18.20 -8.74 26.28
C ARG A 344 17.67 -9.90 25.42
N HIS A 345 16.52 -10.44 25.82
CA HIS A 345 15.74 -11.36 24.99
C HIS A 345 15.38 -10.67 23.67
N ARG A 346 15.82 -11.24 22.55
CA ARG A 346 15.38 -10.86 21.20
C ARG A 346 13.91 -11.23 21.04
N LEU A 347 13.02 -10.29 21.35
CA LEU A 347 11.62 -10.36 20.95
C LEU A 347 11.54 -10.09 19.45
N TRP A 348 11.39 -11.16 18.69
CA TRP A 348 11.04 -11.14 17.27
C TRP A 348 9.59 -10.68 17.14
N TRP A 349 9.37 -9.43 16.75
CA TRP A 349 8.05 -8.96 16.33
C TRP A 349 7.99 -8.95 14.81
N TRP A 350 7.30 -9.94 14.27
CA TRP A 350 6.59 -9.84 12.99
C TRP A 350 5.22 -9.28 13.29
N TRP A 351 4.88 -8.09 12.79
CA TRP A 351 3.54 -7.63 12.37
C TRP A 351 3.71 -6.33 11.59
#